data_AF-A0A7X8FG21-F1
#
_entry.id   AF-A0A7X8FG21-F1
#
_cell.length_a   1.000
_cell.length_b   1.000
_cell.length_c   1.000
_cell.angle_alpha   90.00
_cell.angle_beta   90.00
_cell.angle_gamma   90.00
#
_symmetry.space_group_name_H-M   'P 1'
#
loop_
_entity.id
_entity.type
_entity.pdbx_description
1 polymer ?
#
loop_
_entity_poly.entity_id
_entity_poly.type
_entity_poly.pdbx_seq_one_letter_code
_entity_poly.pdbx_strand_id
1 'polypeptide(L)'
;MYVIALDPAIPEFTSVVIVRDKKGRVIERKKGVGLMPHNIIAMIEDFRLDGSKVKVVVDVTGIGEKWADEIEAKHDNVERVFFSLPQKVKMNAHLKKLISQGVIQPPKEDYYFAYLMAYWDYDAIEVSV
;
A
#
# COMPACT_ATOMS: atom_id res chain seq x y z
N MET A 1 4.90 -4.37 -15.33
CA MET A 1 5.31 -4.60 -13.94
C MET A 1 4.24 -4.01 -13.05
N TYR A 2 3.75 -4.80 -12.10
CA TYR A 2 2.84 -4.33 -11.05
C TYR A 2 3.57 -4.25 -9.72
N VAL A 3 3.09 -3.36 -8.85
CA VAL A 3 3.56 -3.25 -7.46
C VAL A 3 2.37 -3.44 -6.53
N ILE A 4 2.44 -4.45 -5.67
CA ILE A 4 1.47 -4.69 -4.60
C ILE A 4 2.07 -4.17 -3.29
N ALA A 5 1.46 -3.16 -2.70
CA ALA A 5 1.83 -2.66 -1.37
C ALA A 5 0.86 -3.20 -0.32
N LEU A 6 1.42 -3.76 0.76
CA LEU A 6 0.69 -4.38 1.86
C LEU A 6 0.93 -3.62 3.16
N ASP A 7 -0.17 -3.29 3.83
CA ASP A 7 -0.22 -2.88 5.23
C ASP A 7 -0.98 -3.98 5.99
N PRO A 8 -0.27 -5.04 6.42
CA PRO A 8 -0.88 -6.19 7.05
C PRO A 8 -1.28 -5.89 8.49
N ALA A 9 -2.46 -6.38 8.87
CA ALA A 9 -2.97 -6.30 10.22
C ALA A 9 -3.35 -7.70 10.72
N ILE A 10 -3.40 -7.89 12.03
CA ILE A 10 -3.91 -9.15 12.60
C ILE A 10 -5.38 -9.34 12.19
N PRO A 11 -5.92 -10.58 12.17
CA PRO A 11 -7.19 -10.89 11.52
C PRO A 11 -8.38 -10.05 11.95
N GLU A 12 -8.41 -9.57 13.20
CA GLU A 12 -9.47 -8.72 13.78
C GLU A 12 -9.38 -7.26 13.33
N PHE A 13 -8.24 -6.86 12.77
CA PHE A 13 -7.96 -5.52 12.28
C PHE A 13 -7.99 -5.50 10.75
N THR A 14 -8.06 -4.28 10.22
CA THR A 14 -8.19 -4.09 8.78
C THR A 14 -6.82 -4.07 8.13
N SER A 15 -6.56 -5.03 7.25
CA SER A 15 -5.41 -4.97 6.34
C SER A 15 -5.74 -4.16 5.10
N VAL A 16 -4.73 -3.54 4.49
CA VAL A 16 -4.87 -2.79 3.23
C VAL A 16 -3.90 -3.31 2.19
N VAL A 17 -4.42 -3.51 0.98
CA VAL A 17 -3.67 -3.91 -0.22
C VAL A 17 -3.90 -2.87 -1.29
N ILE A 18 -2.83 -2.37 -1.89
CA ILE A 18 -2.89 -1.44 -3.01
C ILE A 18 -2.07 -2.00 -4.16
N VAL A 19 -2.67 -2.11 -5.34
CA VAL A 19 -1.98 -2.53 -6.57
C VAL A 19 -1.80 -1.34 -7.49
N ARG A 20 -0.56 -1.14 -7.93
CA ARG A 20 -0.20 -0.15 -8.94
C ARG A 20 0.28 -0.81 -10.22
N ASP A 21 -0.10 -0.23 -11.35
CA ASP A 21 0.39 -0.64 -12.67
C ASP A 21 1.73 0.02 -13.05
N LYS A 22 2.24 -0.35 -14.23
CA LYS A 22 3.49 0.20 -14.79
C LYS A 22 3.45 1.70 -15.10
N LYS A 23 2.26 2.31 -15.12
CA LYS A 23 2.06 3.75 -15.34
C LYS A 23 1.94 4.51 -14.02
N GLY A 24 2.10 3.84 -12.88
CA GLY A 24 1.94 4.44 -11.55
C GLY A 24 0.48 4.64 -11.14
N ARG A 25 -0.48 4.11 -11.90
CA ARG A 25 -1.90 4.22 -11.58
C ARG A 25 -2.28 3.18 -10.55
N VAL A 26 -3.07 3.57 -9.55
CA VAL A 26 -3.69 2.62 -8.63
C VAL A 26 -4.86 1.95 -9.37
N ILE A 27 -4.75 0.64 -9.60
CA ILE A 27 -5.74 -0.15 -10.34
C ILE A 27 -6.61 -1.03 -9.44
N GLU A 28 -6.14 -1.30 -8.22
CA GLU A 28 -6.90 -2.07 -7.24
C GLU A 28 -6.56 -1.60 -5.82
N ARG A 29 -7.59 -1.58 -4.98
CA ARG A 29 -7.48 -1.33 -3.55
C ARG A 29 -8.40 -2.31 -2.83
N LYS A 30 -7.83 -3.20 -2.01
CA LYS A 30 -8.60 -4.07 -1.11
C LYS A 30 -8.38 -3.63 0.33
N LYS A 31 -9.46 -3.47 1.07
CA LYS A 31 -9.47 -3.14 2.49
C LYS A 31 -10.44 -4.08 3.17
N GLY A 32 -9.97 -4.87 4.13
CA GLY A 32 -10.82 -5.87 4.77
C GLY A 32 -10.22 -6.45 6.04
N VAL A 33 -11.13 -6.91 6.90
CA VAL A 33 -10.83 -7.75 8.07
C VAL A 33 -10.61 -9.18 7.57
N GLY A 34 -9.69 -9.92 8.17
CA GLY A 34 -9.42 -11.32 7.82
C GLY A 34 -8.72 -11.54 6.47
N LEU A 35 -8.13 -10.51 5.87
CA LEU A 35 -7.15 -10.72 4.79
C LEU A 35 -5.96 -11.50 5.35
N MET A 36 -5.44 -12.43 4.55
CA MET A 36 -4.36 -13.35 4.92
C MET A 36 -3.33 -13.45 3.77
N PRO A 37 -2.11 -13.94 4.04
CA PRO A 37 -1.06 -14.08 3.02
C PRO A 37 -1.49 -14.87 1.79
N HIS A 38 -2.29 -15.93 1.95
CA HIS A 38 -2.79 -16.72 0.82
C HIS A 38 -3.66 -15.91 -0.16
N ASN A 39 -4.39 -14.89 0.31
CA ASN A 39 -5.15 -14.01 -0.57
C ASN A 39 -4.23 -13.18 -1.48
N ILE A 40 -3.06 -12.80 -0.95
CA ILE A 40 -2.05 -12.04 -1.69
C ILE A 40 -1.32 -12.93 -2.68
N ILE A 41 -1.00 -14.16 -2.29
CA ILE A 41 -0.36 -15.15 -3.17
C ILE A 41 -1.25 -15.42 -4.40
N ALA A 42 -2.56 -15.66 -4.19
CA ALA A 42 -3.50 -15.82 -5.30
C ALA A 42 -3.57 -14.58 -6.21
N MET A 43 -3.58 -13.37 -5.63
CA MET A 43 -3.55 -12.12 -6.41
C MET A 43 -2.26 -11.98 -7.24
N ILE A 44 -1.10 -12.37 -6.71
CA ILE A 44 0.17 -12.36 -7.44
C ILE A 44 0.09 -13.30 -8.66
N GLU A 45 -0.50 -14.48 -8.49
CA GLU A 45 -0.69 -15.45 -9.57
C GLU A 45 -1.57 -14.88 -10.68
N ASP A 46 -2.69 -14.25 -10.34
CA ASP A 46 -3.58 -13.59 -11.29
C ASP A 46 -2.84 -12.53 -12.15
N PHE A 47 -2.02 -11.69 -11.53
CA PHE A 47 -1.22 -10.69 -12.25
C PHE A 47 -0.03 -11.28 -13.01
N ARG A 48 0.42 -12.48 -12.69
CA ARG A 48 1.48 -13.18 -13.44
C ARG A 48 0.93 -13.83 -14.71
N LEU A 49 -0.34 -14.21 -14.75
CA LEU A 49 -0.98 -14.81 -15.93
C LEU A 49 -0.95 -13.87 -17.16
N ASP A 50 -0.86 -12.55 -16.96
CA ASP A 50 -0.70 -11.59 -18.06
C ASP A 50 0.75 -11.41 -18.56
N GLY A 51 1.69 -12.19 -18.02
CA GLY A 51 3.12 -12.12 -18.33
C GLY A 51 3.87 -10.99 -17.61
N SER A 52 3.20 -10.26 -16.71
CA SER A 52 3.84 -9.17 -15.97
C SER A 52 4.66 -9.65 -14.78
N LYS A 53 5.79 -8.98 -14.58
CA LYS A 53 6.52 -9.04 -13.32
C LYS A 53 5.72 -8.37 -12.20
N VAL A 54 5.64 -9.00 -11.04
CA VAL A 54 5.00 -8.46 -9.83
C VAL A 54 6.07 -8.23 -8.78
N LYS A 55 6.05 -7.06 -8.14
CA LYS A 55 6.82 -6.75 -6.93
C LYS A 55 5.86 -6.58 -5.78
N VAL A 56 6.17 -7.19 -4.65
CA VAL A 56 5.41 -7.03 -3.41
C VAL A 56 6.22 -6.14 -2.47
N VAL A 57 5.58 -5.20 -1.79
CA VAL A 57 6.18 -4.35 -0.77
C VAL A 57 5.36 -4.54 0.50
N VAL A 58 5.97 -4.97 1.60
CA VAL A 58 5.27 -5.33 2.84
C VAL A 58 5.74 -4.43 3.98
N ASP A 59 4.82 -3.76 4.68
CA ASP A 59 5.12 -3.20 6.00
C ASP A 59 5.38 -4.37 6.95
N VAL A 60 6.64 -4.55 7.35
CA VAL A 60 7.04 -5.63 8.27
C VAL A 60 6.90 -5.25 9.73
N THR A 61 6.12 -4.22 10.07
CA THR A 61 5.79 -3.92 11.45
C THR A 61 4.85 -5.00 12.03
N GLY A 62 5.24 -5.64 13.13
CA GLY A 62 4.39 -6.62 13.83
C GLY A 62 4.12 -7.89 12.99
N ILE A 63 2.85 -8.16 12.67
CA ILE A 63 2.45 -9.38 11.93
C ILE A 63 3.00 -9.42 10.49
N GLY A 64 3.45 -8.27 9.98
CA GLY A 64 3.97 -8.14 8.62
C GLY A 64 5.24 -8.94 8.35
N GLU A 65 6.09 -9.21 9.35
CA GLU A 65 7.25 -10.10 9.18
C GLU A 65 6.81 -11.49 8.75
N LYS A 66 5.83 -12.07 9.47
CA LYS A 66 5.29 -13.39 9.17
C LYS A 66 4.62 -13.43 7.79
N TRP A 67 3.91 -12.37 7.41
CA TRP A 67 3.31 -12.28 6.08
C TRP A 67 4.38 -12.24 4.98
N ALA A 68 5.46 -11.48 5.18
CA ALA A 68 6.57 -11.44 4.24
C ALA A 68 7.21 -12.82 4.08
N ASP A 69 7.46 -13.54 5.18
CA ASP A 69 8.00 -14.91 5.14
C ASP A 69 7.10 -15.86 4.32
N GLU A 70 5.79 -15.84 4.56
CA GLU A 70 4.83 -16.71 3.87
C GLU A 70 4.73 -16.40 2.37
N ILE A 71 4.79 -15.11 1.99
CA ILE A 71 4.75 -14.68 0.59
C ILE A 71 6.08 -15.01 -0.10
N GLU A 72 7.22 -14.79 0.55
CA GLU A 72 8.56 -15.09 0.02
C GLU A 72 8.76 -16.58 -0.28
N ALA A 73 8.10 -17.46 0.49
CA ALA A 73 8.11 -18.89 0.22
C ALA A 73 7.48 -19.29 -1.13
N LYS A 74 6.68 -18.40 -1.74
CA LYS A 74 5.98 -18.62 -3.02
C LYS A 74 6.32 -17.60 -4.10
N HIS A 75 6.91 -16.46 -3.73
CA HIS A 75 7.18 -15.33 -4.62
C HIS A 75 8.55 -14.72 -4.31
N ASP A 76 9.40 -14.64 -5.31
CA ASP A 76 10.82 -14.28 -5.21
C ASP A 76 11.10 -12.76 -5.15
N ASN A 77 10.09 -11.92 -5.42
CA ASN A 77 10.26 -10.47 -5.54
C ASN A 77 9.43 -9.71 -4.51
N VAL A 78 9.81 -9.90 -3.24
CA VAL A 78 9.24 -9.23 -2.07
C VAL A 78 10.27 -8.23 -1.52
N GLU A 79 9.81 -7.01 -1.22
CA GLU A 79 10.56 -5.98 -0.52
C GLU A 79 9.94 -5.81 0.88
N ARG A 80 10.75 -6.08 1.90
CA ARG A 80 10.40 -5.81 3.29
C ARG A 80 10.69 -4.36 3.62
N VAL A 81 9.72 -3.64 4.15
CA VAL A 81 9.90 -2.24 4.55
C VAL A 81 9.41 -2.05 5.97
N PHE A 82 10.26 -1.49 6.82
CA PHE A 82 9.88 -1.10 8.18
C PHE A 82 9.52 0.38 8.21
N PHE A 83 8.35 0.70 8.76
CA PHE A 83 7.88 2.07 8.85
C PHE A 83 7.83 2.55 10.30
N SER A 84 8.94 3.09 10.78
CA SER A 84 8.93 3.91 12.00
C SER A 84 8.03 5.14 11.83
N LEU A 85 7.53 5.70 12.95
CA LEU A 85 6.68 6.90 12.92
C LEU A 85 7.32 8.06 12.11
N PRO A 86 8.61 8.39 12.28
CA PRO A 86 9.25 9.44 11.47
C PRO A 86 9.33 9.10 9.96
N GLN A 87 9.49 7.83 9.61
CA GLN A 87 9.47 7.39 8.21
C GLN A 87 8.07 7.53 7.61
N LYS A 88 7.01 7.20 8.36
CA LYS A 88 5.61 7.38 7.91
C LYS A 88 5.32 8.85 7.58
N VAL A 89 5.78 9.80 8.41
CA VAL A 89 5.62 11.23 8.15
C VAL A 89 6.30 11.66 6.84
N LYS A 90 7.56 11.28 6.64
CA LYS A 90 8.30 11.61 5.40
C LYS A 90 7.66 10.99 4.16
N MET A 91 7.19 9.76 4.26
CA MET A 91 6.52 9.07 3.16
C MET A 91 5.20 9.72 2.79
N ASN A 92 4.40 10.11 3.78
CA ASN A 92 3.15 10.81 3.54
C ASN A 92 3.40 12.15 2.81
N ALA A 93 4.38 12.93 3.27
CA ALA A 93 4.77 14.17 2.60
C ALA A 93 5.25 13.93 1.15
N HIS A 94 6.05 12.88 0.92
CA HIS A 94 6.52 12.51 -0.41
C HIS A 94 5.37 12.05 -1.33
N LEU A 95 4.48 11.19 -0.83
CA LEU A 95 3.29 10.73 -1.55
C LEU A 95 2.43 11.90 -2.01
N LYS A 96 2.18 12.86 -1.11
CA LYS A 96 1.44 14.09 -1.41
C LYS A 96 2.09 14.91 -2.54
N LYS A 97 3.42 15.04 -2.52
CA LYS A 97 4.17 15.69 -3.60
C LYS A 97 4.03 14.95 -4.94
N LEU A 98 4.10 13.62 -4.93
CA LEU A 98 3.94 12.82 -6.16
C LEU A 98 2.53 12.93 -6.75
N ILE A 99 1.52 13.03 -5.88
CA ILE A 99 0.13 13.26 -6.27
C ILE A 99 -0.03 14.65 -6.89
N SER A 100 0.48 15.71 -6.23
CA SER A 100 0.34 17.08 -6.73
C SER A 100 1.06 17.30 -8.06
N GLN A 101 2.11 16.52 -8.33
CA GLN A 101 2.82 16.49 -9.61
C GLN A 101 2.14 15.62 -10.67
N GLY A 102 1.02 14.95 -10.36
CA GLY A 102 0.29 14.06 -11.26
C GLY A 102 1.01 12.73 -11.57
N VAL A 103 2.08 12.42 -10.84
CA VAL A 103 2.87 11.18 -10.99
C VAL A 103 2.08 9.98 -10.50
N ILE A 104 1.35 10.14 -9.39
CA ILE A 104 0.43 9.13 -8.87
C ILE A 104 -0.99 9.59 -9.16
N GLN A 105 -1.73 8.75 -9.87
CA GLN A 105 -3.13 9.00 -10.21
C GLN A 105 -4.01 8.03 -9.41
N PRO A 106 -4.85 8.55 -8.49
CA PRO A 106 -5.79 7.73 -7.73
C PRO A 106 -6.93 7.27 -8.62
N PRO A 107 -7.70 6.25 -8.20
CA PRO A 107 -8.93 5.90 -8.88
C PRO A 107 -9.89 7.10 -8.88
N LYS A 108 -10.54 7.38 -10.02
CA LYS A 108 -11.46 8.52 -10.19
C LYS A 108 -12.60 8.56 -9.17
N GLU A 109 -12.94 7.41 -8.56
CA GLU A 109 -14.10 7.20 -7.70
C GLU A 109 -13.77 7.17 -6.21
N ASP A 110 -12.49 7.34 -5.81
CA ASP A 110 -12.09 7.22 -4.41
C ASP A 110 -12.41 8.52 -3.62
N TYR A 111 -13.63 8.64 -3.11
CA TYR A 111 -14.07 9.71 -2.21
C TYR A 111 -13.13 9.90 -1.00
N TYR A 112 -12.47 8.83 -0.54
CA TYR A 112 -11.48 8.90 0.53
C TYR A 112 -10.20 9.64 0.10
N PHE A 113 -9.87 9.61 -1.19
CA PHE A 113 -8.73 10.34 -1.73
C PHE A 113 -9.02 11.85 -1.84
N ALA A 114 -10.22 12.22 -2.32
CA ALA A 114 -10.68 13.60 -2.25
C ALA A 114 -10.71 14.10 -0.79
N TYR A 115 -11.13 13.26 0.16
CA TYR A 115 -11.07 13.53 1.60
C TYR A 115 -9.63 13.70 2.15
N LEU A 116 -8.68 12.83 1.77
CA LEU A 116 -7.26 12.93 2.16
C LEU A 116 -6.58 14.21 1.60
N MET A 117 -7.00 14.64 0.41
CA MET A 117 -6.56 15.90 -0.19
C MET A 117 -7.29 17.12 0.38
N ALA A 118 -8.51 16.96 0.91
CA ALA A 118 -9.32 18.02 1.51
C ALA A 118 -8.98 18.32 2.99
N TYR A 119 -8.43 17.35 3.74
CA TYR A 119 -7.95 17.57 5.12
C TYR A 119 -6.62 18.35 5.20
N TRP A 120 -6.32 19.09 4.14
CA TRP A 120 -5.11 19.90 3.95
C TRP A 120 -5.39 21.40 4.09
N ASP A 121 -6.18 21.72 5.11
CA ASP A 121 -6.16 23.01 5.83
C ASP A 121 -5.81 22.81 7.31
N TYR A 122 -5.12 21.71 7.65
CA TYR A 122 -4.57 21.46 8.99
C TYR A 122 -3.06 21.76 9.06
N ASP A 123 -2.66 22.88 8.46
CA ASP A 123 -1.59 23.72 9.04
C ASP A 123 -2.13 24.54 10.25
N ALA A 124 -3.34 24.24 10.76
CA ALA A 124 -4.03 25.02 11.81
C ALA A 124 -4.28 24.34 13.18
N ILE A 125 -4.05 23.04 13.36
CA ILE A 125 -4.09 22.37 14.68
C ILE A 125 -3.05 21.24 14.61
N GLU A 126 -1.89 21.17 15.26
CA GLU A 126 -1.38 21.73 16.50
C GLU A 126 0.06 22.22 16.24
N VAL A 127 0.21 23.50 15.93
CA VAL A 127 1.44 24.25 16.26
C VAL A 127 0.98 25.46 17.05
N SER A 128 0.29 25.19 18.15
CA SER A 128 -0.19 26.17 19.14
C SER A 128 -0.58 25.40 20.41
N VAL A 129 0.42 24.93 21.16
CA VAL A 129 0.70 25.18 22.60
C VAL A 129 1.99 24.43 22.95
#